data_AF-A0AAV5V7C5-F1
#
_entry.id   AF-A0AAV5V7C5-F1
#
_cell.length_a   1.000
_cell.length_b   1.000
_cell.length_c   1.000
_cell.angle_alpha   90.00
_cell.angle_beta   90.00
_cell.angle_gamma   90.00
#
_symmetry.space_group_name_H-M   'P 1'
#
loop_
_entity.id
_entity.type
_entity.pdbx_description
1 polymer ?
#
loop_
_entity_poly.entity_id
_entity_poly.type
_entity_poly.pdbx_seq_one_letter_code
_entity_poly.pdbx_strand_id
1 'polypeptide(L)'
;MDQELGGDADCPESSSVTSTLHPCIHGEKEPHHYELCPGRDGAMKRSDIGGRWAHVVCALYTPGITFGDVERLLAASWQEIDYKQFGKKAGCGCLDRLESRTGIVIGCDAALCRKYYHPSCVQRLRLLIDRSGD
;
A
#
# COMPACT_ATOMS: atom_id res chain seq x y z
N MET A 1 4.64 43.11 -13.79
CA MET A 1 4.54 42.20 -14.95
C MET A 1 5.96 42.14 -15.49
N ASP A 2 6.82 41.25 -15.04
CA ASP A 2 6.61 39.87 -14.60
C ASP A 2 7.58 39.46 -13.47
N GLN A 3 7.19 38.38 -12.78
CA GLN A 3 7.63 37.90 -11.46
C GLN A 3 9.03 37.28 -11.39
N GLU A 4 9.64 37.45 -10.21
CA GLU A 4 10.69 36.61 -9.62
C GLU A 4 10.22 35.15 -9.46
N LEU A 5 11.06 34.20 -9.89
CA LEU A 5 11.10 32.80 -9.45
C LEU A 5 12.62 32.45 -9.39
N GLY A 6 13.26 32.46 -8.23
CA GLY A 6 13.06 31.44 -7.21
C GLY A 6 14.00 30.29 -7.52
N GLY A 7 15.24 30.36 -7.01
CA GLY A 7 16.23 29.30 -7.13
C GLY A 7 15.93 28.18 -6.15
N ASP A 8 15.65 26.99 -6.67
CA ASP A 8 15.34 25.81 -5.86
C ASP A 8 16.51 24.82 -5.88
N ALA A 9 17.27 24.88 -4.78
CA ALA A 9 18.02 23.83 -4.10
C ALA A 9 18.60 22.65 -4.92
N ASP A 10 19.92 22.72 -5.11
CA ASP A 10 20.83 21.59 -5.26
C ASP A 10 20.62 20.60 -4.08
N CYS A 11 20.33 19.32 -4.38
CA CYS A 11 20.20 18.28 -3.37
C CYS A 11 21.38 17.29 -3.53
N PRO A 12 22.20 17.07 -2.49
CA PRO A 12 23.51 16.45 -2.65
C PRO A 12 23.42 14.96 -2.99
N GLU A 13 24.26 14.52 -3.93
CA GLU A 13 24.67 13.13 -4.06
C GLU A 13 25.33 12.69 -2.74
N SER A 14 24.63 11.84 -1.99
CA SER A 14 25.25 11.08 -0.91
C SER A 14 24.85 9.61 -1.04
N SER A 15 25.80 8.84 -1.52
CA SER A 15 25.92 7.39 -1.33
C SER A 15 25.57 6.98 0.10
N SER A 16 24.52 6.15 0.26
CA SER A 16 24.39 5.07 1.26
C SER A 16 22.95 4.54 1.31
N VAL A 17 22.77 3.25 0.97
CA VAL A 17 21.57 2.40 1.18
C VAL A 17 20.21 3.07 0.98
N THR A 18 19.80 3.21 -0.27
CA THR A 18 18.50 3.80 -0.65
C THR A 18 17.34 2.82 -0.43
N SER A 19 16.90 2.63 0.82
CA SER A 19 15.56 2.09 1.12
C SER A 19 14.53 3.22 1.05
N THR A 20 14.37 3.85 -0.13
CA THR A 20 13.51 5.05 -0.24
C THR A 20 12.07 4.67 -0.53
N LEU A 21 11.22 5.06 0.42
CA LEU A 21 9.81 4.73 0.56
C LEU A 21 8.85 5.55 -0.34
N HIS A 22 9.32 6.28 -1.35
CA HIS A 22 8.49 7.16 -2.19
C HIS A 22 8.85 7.05 -3.70
N PRO A 23 7.93 7.39 -4.63
CA PRO A 23 8.09 7.20 -6.09
C PRO A 23 9.19 8.05 -6.79
N CYS A 24 10.08 8.72 -6.05
CA CYS A 24 10.98 9.74 -6.59
C CYS A 24 12.06 9.23 -7.55
N ILE A 25 12.28 7.91 -7.65
CA ILE A 25 13.36 7.34 -8.48
C ILE A 25 13.00 7.10 -9.95
N HIS A 26 11.74 7.26 -10.38
CA HIS A 26 11.35 6.93 -11.77
C HIS A 26 10.72 8.06 -12.58
N GLY A 27 10.57 9.28 -12.04
CA GLY A 27 9.94 10.39 -12.78
C GLY A 27 8.49 10.10 -13.23
N GLU A 28 7.90 9.01 -12.76
CA GLU A 28 6.54 8.62 -13.06
C GLU A 28 5.60 9.38 -12.12
N LYS A 29 4.67 10.12 -12.73
CA LYS A 29 3.56 10.76 -12.03
C LYS A 29 2.86 9.69 -11.19
N GLU A 30 2.73 9.99 -9.92
CA GLU A 30 2.03 9.28 -8.85
C GLU A 30 1.15 8.09 -9.31
N PRO A 31 1.30 6.88 -8.74
CA PRO A 31 0.50 5.73 -9.14
C PRO A 31 -1.00 6.04 -8.96
N HIS A 32 -1.70 6.22 -10.08
CA HIS A 32 -3.10 6.66 -10.09
C HIS A 32 -4.10 5.56 -9.71
N HIS A 33 -3.66 4.31 -9.54
CA HIS A 33 -4.53 3.17 -9.24
C HIS A 33 -4.05 2.40 -8.01
N TYR A 34 -4.85 2.47 -6.94
CA TYR A 34 -4.64 1.71 -5.70
C TYR A 34 -5.63 0.55 -5.64
N GLU A 35 -5.16 -0.64 -6.00
CA GLU A 35 -6.03 -1.81 -6.19
C GLU A 35 -6.43 -2.47 -4.86
N LEU A 36 -5.51 -2.49 -3.89
CA LEU A 36 -5.71 -3.24 -2.64
C LEU A 36 -6.31 -2.39 -1.51
N CYS A 37 -6.15 -1.07 -1.56
CA CYS A 37 -6.65 -0.17 -0.52
C CYS A 37 -6.81 1.26 -1.03
N PRO A 38 -7.58 2.12 -0.35
CA PRO A 38 -7.75 3.52 -0.73
C PRO A 38 -6.59 4.45 -0.34
N GLY A 39 -5.65 3.99 0.48
CA GLY A 39 -4.53 4.82 0.97
C GLY A 39 -3.63 5.30 -0.17
N ARG A 40 -3.15 6.55 -0.09
CA ARG A 40 -2.26 7.17 -1.08
C ARG A 40 -0.80 7.26 -0.64
N ASP A 41 -0.56 7.12 0.66
CA ASP A 41 0.75 7.32 1.27
C ASP A 41 1.30 6.01 1.84
N GLY A 42 2.62 5.86 1.77
CA GLY A 42 3.34 4.75 2.37
C GLY A 42 4.26 4.02 1.38
N ALA A 43 4.86 2.92 1.85
CA ALA A 43 5.77 2.12 1.05
C ALA A 43 5.03 1.41 -0.08
N MET A 44 5.31 1.78 -1.33
CA MET A 44 4.72 1.19 -2.53
C MET A 44 5.72 0.34 -3.29
N LYS A 45 5.21 -0.67 -3.99
CA LYS A 45 6.00 -1.54 -4.85
C LYS A 45 5.25 -1.88 -6.13
N ARG A 46 6.00 -2.03 -7.23
CA ARG A 46 5.43 -2.52 -8.50
C ARG A 46 4.96 -3.96 -8.34
N SER A 47 3.77 -4.21 -8.86
CA SER A 47 3.24 -5.55 -9.06
C SER A 47 3.68 -6.14 -10.40
N ASP A 48 3.62 -7.46 -10.51
CA ASP A 48 3.73 -8.17 -11.78
C ASP A 48 2.48 -7.98 -12.68
N ILE A 49 1.36 -7.58 -12.10
CA ILE A 49 0.11 -7.30 -12.80
C ILE A 49 0.19 -5.95 -13.50
N GLY A 50 0.45 -5.96 -14.81
CA GLY A 50 0.17 -4.83 -15.72
C GLY A 50 0.74 -3.47 -15.28
N GLY A 51 1.92 -3.45 -14.65
CA GLY A 51 2.58 -2.22 -14.21
C GLY A 51 1.89 -1.47 -13.06
N ARG A 52 0.98 -2.14 -12.33
CA ARG A 52 0.27 -1.57 -11.18
C ARG A 52 1.17 -1.50 -9.95
N TRP A 53 0.68 -0.85 -8.90
CA TRP A 53 1.38 -0.66 -7.65
C TRP A 53 0.52 -1.10 -6.47
N ALA A 54 1.17 -1.63 -5.44
CA ALA A 54 0.54 -2.02 -4.19
C ALA A 54 1.40 -1.55 -3.02
N HIS A 55 0.75 -1.22 -1.89
CA HIS A 55 1.49 -1.03 -0.66
C HIS A 55 2.14 -2.34 -0.25
N VAL A 56 3.39 -2.28 0.22
CA VAL A 56 4.08 -3.45 0.77
C VAL A 56 3.29 -4.04 1.93
N VAL A 57 2.72 -3.20 2.81
CA VAL A 57 1.84 -3.67 3.91
C VAL A 57 0.59 -4.38 3.38
N CYS A 58 -0.02 -3.88 2.31
CA CYS A 58 -1.22 -4.50 1.75
C CYS A 58 -0.88 -5.85 1.14
N ALA A 59 0.27 -5.95 0.47
CA ALA A 59 0.76 -7.18 -0.09
C ALA A 59 1.08 -8.24 0.99
N LEU A 60 1.71 -7.82 2.09
CA LEU A 60 2.11 -8.74 3.16
C LEU A 60 0.93 -9.29 3.96
N TYR A 61 -0.05 -8.44 4.31
CA TYR A 61 -1.11 -8.81 5.23
C TYR A 61 -2.37 -9.32 4.55
N THR A 62 -2.49 -9.22 3.23
CA THR A 62 -3.65 -9.75 2.49
C THR A 62 -3.38 -11.21 2.11
N PRO A 63 -4.18 -12.17 2.60
CA PRO A 63 -4.04 -13.57 2.21
C PRO A 63 -4.28 -13.76 0.72
N GLY A 64 -3.47 -14.63 0.08
CA GLY A 64 -3.58 -14.93 -1.35
C GLY A 64 -2.77 -13.99 -2.25
N ILE A 65 -2.01 -13.05 -1.67
CA ILE A 65 -0.98 -12.32 -2.41
C ILE A 65 0.31 -13.14 -2.42
N THR A 66 0.92 -13.24 -3.59
CA THR A 66 2.21 -13.91 -3.79
C THR A 66 3.29 -12.89 -4.15
N PHE A 67 4.54 -13.25 -3.93
CA PHE A 67 5.70 -12.44 -4.34
C PHE A 67 6.60 -13.29 -5.23
N GLY A 68 6.99 -12.74 -6.38
CA GLY A 68 7.98 -13.40 -7.25
C GLY A 68 9.36 -13.48 -6.61
N ASP A 69 9.71 -12.53 -5.73
CA ASP A 69 10.92 -12.56 -4.90
C ASP A 69 10.54 -12.14 -3.48
N VAL A 70 10.51 -13.13 -2.59
CA VAL A 70 10.08 -12.96 -1.18
C VAL A 70 11.12 -12.20 -0.36
N GLU A 71 12.42 -12.43 -0.60
CA GLU A 71 13.49 -11.78 0.16
C GLU A 71 13.48 -10.27 -0.06
N ARG A 72 13.28 -9.88 -1.32
CA ARG A 72 13.21 -8.47 -1.68
C ARG A 72 11.80 -7.93 -1.61
N LEU A 73 10.75 -8.75 -1.43
CA LEU A 73 9.34 -8.37 -1.54
C LEU A 73 9.00 -7.74 -2.90
N LEU A 74 9.55 -8.27 -4.00
CA LEU A 74 9.30 -7.79 -5.37
C LEU A 74 8.23 -8.62 -6.09
N ALA A 75 7.69 -8.05 -7.16
CA ALA A 75 6.70 -8.69 -8.03
C ALA A 75 5.52 -9.24 -7.22
N ALA A 76 4.90 -8.37 -6.43
CA ALA A 76 3.68 -8.73 -5.70
C ALA A 76 2.55 -8.99 -6.70
N SER A 77 1.82 -10.09 -6.52
CA SER A 77 0.74 -10.53 -7.40
C SER A 77 -0.49 -10.89 -6.59
N TRP A 78 -1.66 -10.45 -7.04
CA TRP A 78 -2.97 -10.83 -6.48
C TRP A 78 -3.88 -11.44 -7.54
N GLN A 79 -3.31 -12.00 -8.61
CA GLN A 79 -4.09 -12.63 -9.69
C GLN A 79 -4.92 -13.83 -9.20
N GLU A 80 -4.46 -14.49 -8.14
CA GLU A 80 -5.13 -15.63 -7.53
C GLU A 80 -6.30 -15.23 -6.61
N ILE A 81 -6.43 -13.94 -6.29
CA ILE A 81 -7.54 -13.45 -5.47
C ILE A 81 -8.79 -13.31 -6.34
N ASP A 82 -9.89 -13.95 -5.91
CA ASP A 82 -11.19 -13.75 -6.55
C ASP A 82 -11.60 -12.27 -6.51
N TYR A 83 -11.86 -11.69 -7.68
CA TYR A 83 -12.33 -10.32 -7.85
C TYR A 83 -13.56 -9.98 -6.99
N LYS A 84 -14.38 -10.97 -6.62
CA LYS A 84 -15.53 -10.78 -5.71
C LYS A 84 -15.13 -10.36 -4.30
N GLN A 85 -13.86 -10.51 -3.90
CA GLN A 85 -13.36 -10.05 -2.60
C GLN A 85 -13.15 -8.54 -2.56
N PHE A 86 -12.90 -7.90 -3.70
CA PHE A 86 -12.69 -6.46 -3.79
C PHE A 86 -14.01 -5.73 -3.48
N GLY A 87 -13.99 -4.86 -2.48
CA GLY A 87 -15.16 -4.09 -2.04
C GLY A 87 -16.31 -4.92 -1.43
N LYS A 88 -16.09 -6.22 -1.19
CA LYS A 88 -17.10 -7.14 -0.64
C LYS A 88 -17.56 -6.73 0.76
N LYS A 89 -16.63 -6.25 1.57
CA LYS A 89 -16.84 -5.89 2.98
C LYS A 89 -16.35 -4.45 3.19
N ALA A 90 -16.97 -3.74 4.12
CA ALA A 90 -16.60 -2.36 4.43
C ALA A 90 -15.46 -2.31 5.47
N GLY A 91 -14.41 -1.54 5.15
CA GLY A 91 -13.30 -1.24 6.06
C GLY A 91 -13.69 -0.22 7.13
N CYS A 92 -13.50 -0.56 8.40
CA CYS A 92 -13.93 0.27 9.54
C CYS A 92 -12.96 1.42 9.88
N GLY A 93 -11.82 1.54 9.20
CA GLY A 93 -10.79 2.55 9.48
C GLY A 93 -10.59 3.60 8.39
N CYS A 94 -11.46 3.61 7.37
CA CYS A 94 -11.35 4.54 6.24
C CYS A 94 -11.87 5.94 6.61
N LEU A 95 -11.37 6.96 5.93
CA LEU A 95 -11.79 8.36 6.13
C LEU A 95 -13.17 8.58 5.50
N ASP A 96 -13.39 8.02 4.31
CA ASP A 96 -14.68 8.06 3.62
C ASP A 96 -15.38 6.69 3.62
N ARG A 97 -16.71 6.72 3.65
CA ARG A 97 -17.59 5.57 3.47
C ARG A 97 -17.45 4.98 2.06
N LEU A 98 -17.20 5.78 1.02
CA LEU A 98 -16.93 5.21 -0.31
C LEU A 98 -15.64 4.38 -0.31
N GLU A 99 -14.56 4.92 0.24
CA GLU A 99 -13.26 4.25 0.37
C GLU A 99 -13.37 2.94 1.15
N SER A 100 -14.26 2.87 2.15
CA SER A 100 -14.50 1.66 2.93
C SER A 100 -14.87 0.44 2.09
N ARG A 101 -15.48 0.64 0.91
CA ARG A 101 -15.93 -0.43 0.01
C ARG A 101 -15.05 -0.57 -1.24
N THR A 102 -13.82 -0.10 -1.17
CA THR A 102 -12.79 -0.30 -2.21
C THR A 102 -11.80 -1.37 -1.78
N GLY A 103 -10.97 -1.88 -2.70
CA GLY A 103 -9.86 -2.76 -2.38
C GLY A 103 -10.23 -4.01 -1.58
N ILE A 104 -9.25 -4.59 -0.88
CA ILE A 104 -9.41 -5.80 -0.07
C ILE A 104 -9.25 -5.45 1.40
N VAL A 105 -10.12 -6.05 2.23
CA VAL A 105 -10.08 -5.90 3.68
C VAL A 105 -9.80 -7.24 4.35
N ILE A 106 -9.05 -7.18 5.44
CA ILE A 106 -8.73 -8.33 6.30
C ILE A 106 -9.59 -8.29 7.57
N GLY A 107 -9.88 -9.46 8.13
CA GLY A 107 -10.64 -9.58 9.37
C GLY A 107 -9.78 -9.24 10.59
N CYS A 108 -10.40 -8.72 11.64
CA CYS A 108 -9.73 -8.57 12.93
C CYS A 108 -9.48 -9.93 13.58
N ASP A 109 -8.29 -10.13 14.13
CA ASP A 109 -7.87 -11.37 14.79
C ASP A 109 -8.48 -11.57 16.19
N ALA A 110 -9.09 -10.53 16.78
CA ALA A 110 -9.70 -10.63 18.10
C ALA A 110 -10.89 -11.60 18.07
N ALA A 111 -10.95 -12.49 19.07
CA ALA A 111 -12.04 -13.45 19.21
C ALA A 111 -13.40 -12.73 19.17
N LEU A 112 -14.33 -13.25 18.34
CA LEU A 112 -15.68 -12.71 18.12
C LEU A 112 -15.76 -11.33 17.45
N CYS A 113 -14.64 -10.71 17.08
CA CYS A 113 -14.67 -9.47 16.31
C CYS A 113 -15.11 -9.75 14.87
N ARG A 114 -16.08 -8.97 14.38
CA ARG A 114 -16.60 -9.04 12.99
C ARG A 114 -16.21 -7.81 12.16
N LYS A 115 -15.21 -7.06 12.63
CA LYS A 115 -14.72 -5.86 11.96
C LYS A 115 -13.69 -6.24 10.91
N TYR A 116 -13.67 -5.45 9.84
CA TYR A 116 -12.75 -5.61 8.73
C TYR A 116 -12.03 -4.29 8.48
N TYR A 117 -10.80 -4.37 8.00
CA TYR A 117 -9.96 -3.20 7.77
C TYR A 117 -9.06 -3.41 6.57
N HIS A 118 -8.76 -2.33 5.84
CA HIS A 118 -7.62 -2.36 4.92
C HIS A 118 -6.32 -2.40 5.70
N PRO A 119 -5.31 -3.18 5.29
CA PRO A 119 -4.01 -3.22 5.98
C PRO A 119 -3.39 -1.82 6.17
N SER A 120 -3.45 -0.96 5.17
CA SER A 120 -2.97 0.43 5.25
C SER A 120 -3.76 1.29 6.24
N CYS A 121 -5.07 1.07 6.38
CA CYS A 121 -5.90 1.78 7.36
C CYS A 121 -5.54 1.35 8.79
N VAL A 122 -5.32 0.05 9.03
CA VAL A 122 -4.85 -0.48 10.31
C VAL A 122 -3.48 0.09 10.66
N GLN A 123 -2.56 0.14 9.68
CA GLN A 123 -1.23 0.72 9.86
C GLN A 123 -1.29 2.20 10.25
N ARG A 124 -2.11 3.01 9.56
CA ARG A 124 -2.31 4.44 9.90
C ARG A 124 -2.88 4.62 11.31
N LEU A 125 -3.77 3.72 11.72
CA LEU A 125 -4.35 3.70 13.07
C LEU A 125 -3.41 3.09 14.13
N ARG A 126 -2.22 2.60 13.74
CA ARG A 126 -1.25 1.92 14.63
C ARG A 126 -1.83 0.67 15.33
N LEU A 127 -2.77 0.00 14.68
CA LEU A 127 -3.43 -1.21 15.19
C LEU A 127 -2.84 -2.51 14.60
N LEU A 128 -1.79 -2.39 13.79
CA LEU A 128 -1.15 -3.50 13.10
C LEU A 128 -0.13 -4.11 14.06
N ILE A 129 -0.32 -5.38 14.40
CA ILE A 129 0.58 -6.13 15.28
C ILE A 129 1.15 -7.28 14.44
N ASP A 130 2.47 -7.37 14.42
CA ASP A 130 3.14 -8.51 13.84
C ASP A 130 3.13 -9.69 14.82
N ARG A 131 2.83 -10.90 14.32
CA ARG A 131 2.71 -12.11 15.13
C ARG A 131 3.93 -13.02 15.04
N SER A 132 5.10 -12.53 14.63
CA SER A 132 6.34 -13.33 14.60
C SER A 132 6.97 -13.49 16.00
N GLY A 133 6.26 -14.17 16.89
CA GLY A 133 6.77 -14.50 18.23
C GLY A 133 5.80 -15.31 19.08
N ASP A 134 5.78 -16.63 18.86
CA ASP A 134 5.69 -17.69 19.87
C ASP A 134 6.31 -18.98 19.32
#